data_AF-A0A3M1NNG5-F1
#
_entry.id   AF-A0A3M1NNG5-F1
#
_cell.length_a   1.000
_cell.length_b   1.000
_cell.length_c   1.000
_cell.angle_alpha   90.00
_cell.angle_beta   90.00
_cell.angle_gamma   90.00
#
_symmetry.space_group_name_H-M   'P 1'
#
loop_
_entity.id
_entity.type
_entity.pdbx_description
1 polymer ?
#
loop_
_entity_poly.entity_id
_entity_poly.type
_entity_poly.pdbx_seq_one_letter_code
_entity_poly.pdbx_strand_id
1 'polypeptide(L)'
;MLVRPRDYNRFLERVRDGGVRRELPDYGHVQDLLLQSGVVEYPNFKHFLAELQRLCRRDFHSGDRPVFLGLDTNLLRDRFYSVHFDILEEIPHNKIGFAISPYVKDELTFDRKYKKRKPLALRDLACDRTFRESVENFFNQNLLEDRLHRLGWVEFLKVKRIHWIELLPELDKRELETPDLNIIKTYKFAAAERNVDILLLSRDDAFIGHAQGIPGINTFQIRRPGLRAAAYAVPKWRNLCQLIYLSAVVFGVIRLHAKRDALLIQGIWTGKG
;
A
#
# COMPACT_ATOMS: atom_id res chain seq x y z
N MET A 1 -0.83 -24.43 7.02
CA MET A 1 -2.27 -24.33 7.32
C MET A 1 -2.59 -22.86 7.56
N LEU A 2 -3.26 -22.17 6.63
CA LEU A 2 -3.61 -20.76 6.81
C LEU A 2 -4.80 -20.66 7.77
N VAL A 3 -4.64 -19.90 8.85
CA VAL A 3 -5.67 -19.66 9.88
C VAL A 3 -6.90 -19.00 9.23
N ARG A 4 -8.11 -19.41 9.59
CA ARG A 4 -9.32 -18.74 9.07
C ARG A 4 -9.41 -17.31 9.62
N PRO A 5 -9.92 -16.32 8.87
CA PRO A 5 -10.03 -14.94 9.34
C PRO A 5 -10.72 -14.84 10.72
N ARG A 6 -11.82 -15.58 10.90
CA ARG A 6 -12.58 -15.64 12.15
C ARG A 6 -11.78 -16.22 13.32
N ASP A 7 -10.92 -17.20 13.04
CA ASP A 7 -10.10 -17.83 14.08
C ASP A 7 -8.94 -16.92 14.50
N TYR A 8 -8.37 -16.18 13.55
CA TYR A 8 -7.31 -15.19 13.82
C TYR A 8 -7.85 -14.01 14.64
N ASN A 9 -9.00 -13.45 14.24
CA ASN A 9 -9.56 -12.26 14.86
C ASN A 9 -10.28 -12.52 16.20
N ARG A 10 -10.48 -13.79 16.60
CA ARG A 10 -11.22 -14.16 17.82
C ARG A 10 -10.62 -13.54 19.09
N PHE A 11 -9.31 -13.35 19.13
CA PHE A 11 -8.65 -12.66 20.24
C PHE A 11 -9.00 -11.16 20.28
N LEU A 12 -9.06 -10.51 19.13
CA LEU A 12 -9.35 -9.07 19.01
C LEU A 12 -10.76 -8.72 19.49
N GLU A 13 -11.72 -9.62 19.33
CA GLU A 13 -13.09 -9.45 19.82
C GLU A 13 -13.17 -9.36 21.35
N ARG A 14 -12.18 -9.92 22.06
CA ARG A 14 -12.13 -9.91 23.54
C ARG A 14 -11.52 -8.62 24.10
N VAL A 15 -10.87 -7.81 23.27
CA VAL A 15 -10.24 -6.55 23.67
C VAL A 15 -11.30 -5.44 23.72
N ARG A 16 -11.71 -5.06 24.93
CA ARG A 16 -12.77 -4.05 25.16
C ARG A 16 -12.32 -2.62 24.88
N ASP A 17 -11.04 -2.29 25.10
CA ASP A 17 -10.51 -0.97 24.82
C ASP A 17 -10.34 -0.80 23.30
N GLY A 18 -11.23 -0.01 22.70
CA GLY A 18 -11.21 0.26 21.27
C GLY A 18 -9.96 1.01 20.79
N GLY A 19 -9.30 1.77 21.66
CA GLY A 19 -8.03 2.43 21.35
C GLY A 19 -6.87 1.46 21.30
N VAL A 20 -6.88 0.40 22.13
CA VAL A 20 -5.89 -0.69 22.13
C VAL A 20 -6.15 -1.68 21.00
N ARG A 21 -7.42 -2.03 20.77
CA ARG A 21 -7.82 -2.92 19.68
C ARG A 21 -7.33 -2.44 18.31
N ARG A 22 -7.37 -1.12 18.05
CA ARG A 22 -6.87 -0.52 16.80
C ARG A 22 -5.35 -0.65 16.59
N GLU A 23 -4.60 -0.97 17.64
CA GLU A 23 -3.13 -1.12 17.57
C GLU A 23 -2.72 -2.57 17.30
N LEU A 24 -3.66 -3.51 17.38
CA LEU A 24 -3.41 -4.93 17.14
C LEU A 24 -3.72 -5.28 15.68
N PRO A 25 -2.74 -5.75 14.90
CA PRO A 25 -2.97 -6.14 13.51
C PRO A 25 -3.97 -7.29 13.41
N ASP A 26 -4.99 -7.11 12.59
CA ASP A 26 -5.98 -8.13 12.29
C ASP A 26 -5.56 -9.02 11.11
N TYR A 27 -6.45 -9.96 10.74
CA TYR A 27 -6.21 -10.83 9.60
C TYR A 27 -5.99 -10.05 8.29
N GLY A 28 -6.69 -8.94 8.08
CA GLY A 28 -6.54 -8.10 6.88
C GLY A 28 -5.12 -7.55 6.75
N HIS A 29 -4.51 -7.13 7.86
CA HIS A 29 -3.12 -6.71 7.89
C HIS A 29 -2.16 -7.83 7.49
N VAL A 30 -2.43 -9.08 7.88
CA VAL A 30 -1.63 -10.24 7.43
C VAL A 30 -1.74 -10.44 5.92
N GLN A 31 -2.93 -10.27 5.35
CA GLN A 31 -3.10 -10.35 3.89
C GLN A 31 -2.30 -9.25 3.18
N ASP A 32 -2.37 -8.02 3.71
CA ASP A 32 -1.68 -6.88 3.14
C ASP A 32 -0.17 -7.03 3.24
N LEU A 33 0.36 -7.58 4.34
CA LEU A 33 1.78 -7.89 4.49
C LEU A 33 2.30 -8.87 3.42
N LEU A 34 1.53 -9.93 3.15
CA LEU A 34 1.91 -10.93 2.14
C LEU A 34 1.89 -10.35 0.72
N LEU A 35 0.93 -9.45 0.44
CA LEU A 35 0.85 -8.73 -0.81
C LEU A 35 1.97 -7.68 -0.95
N GLN A 36 2.14 -6.80 0.03
CA GLN A 36 3.15 -5.73 0.08
C GLN A 36 4.59 -6.23 0.05
N SER A 37 4.81 -7.48 0.48
CA SER A 37 6.13 -8.13 0.40
C SER A 37 6.39 -8.80 -0.95
N GLY A 38 5.38 -8.92 -1.81
CA GLY A 38 5.44 -9.67 -3.07
C GLY A 38 5.48 -11.19 -2.89
N VAL A 39 5.13 -11.70 -1.71
CA VAL A 39 5.00 -13.16 -1.49
C VAL A 39 3.72 -13.69 -2.13
N VAL A 40 2.68 -12.85 -2.15
CA VAL A 40 1.41 -13.12 -2.85
C VAL A 40 1.24 -12.09 -3.96
N GLU A 41 0.81 -12.54 -5.13
CA GLU A 41 0.52 -11.68 -6.28
C GLU A 41 -0.96 -11.29 -6.36
N TYR A 42 -1.26 -10.21 -7.09
CA TYR A 42 -2.63 -9.90 -7.47
C TYR A 42 -3.18 -10.97 -8.43
N PRO A 43 -4.39 -11.51 -8.20
CA PRO A 43 -4.91 -12.60 -9.03
C PRO A 43 -5.05 -12.24 -10.51
N ASN A 44 -5.31 -10.96 -10.81
CA ASN A 44 -5.46 -10.45 -12.17
C ASN A 44 -4.23 -9.66 -12.66
N PHE A 45 -3.06 -9.82 -12.02
CA PHE A 45 -1.85 -9.09 -12.43
C PHE A 45 -1.45 -9.39 -13.88
N LYS A 46 -1.58 -10.64 -14.33
CA LYS A 46 -1.30 -11.02 -15.72
C LYS A 46 -2.21 -10.29 -16.73
N HIS A 47 -3.48 -10.06 -16.37
CA HIS A 47 -4.40 -9.32 -17.23
C HIS A 47 -4.02 -7.83 -17.29
N PHE A 48 -3.58 -7.29 -16.15
CA PHE A 48 -3.03 -5.93 -16.11
C PHE A 48 -1.80 -5.80 -17.01
N LEU A 49 -0.86 -6.74 -16.95
CA LEU A 49 0.31 -6.73 -17.83
C LEU A 49 -0.06 -6.84 -19.31
N ALA A 50 -1.04 -7.68 -19.66
CA ALA A 50 -1.53 -7.78 -21.04
C ALA A 50 -2.14 -6.45 -21.52
N GLU A 51 -2.85 -5.73 -20.63
CA GLU A 51 -3.39 -4.41 -20.95
C GLU A 51 -2.28 -3.37 -21.13
N LEU A 52 -1.25 -3.36 -20.28
CA LEU A 52 -0.09 -2.50 -20.48
C LEU A 52 0.61 -2.78 -21.81
N GLN A 53 0.84 -4.06 -22.14
CA GLN A 53 1.44 -4.44 -23.41
C GLN A 53 0.60 -4.00 -24.61
N ARG A 54 -0.74 -4.05 -24.50
CA ARG A 54 -1.64 -3.52 -25.52
C ARG A 54 -1.47 -2.02 -25.69
N LEU A 55 -1.39 -1.27 -24.59
CA LEU A 55 -1.21 0.19 -24.60
C LEU A 55 0.16 0.60 -25.14
N CYS A 56 1.22 -0.19 -24.90
CA CYS A 56 2.54 0.06 -25.48
C CYS A 56 2.58 -0.02 -27.02
N ARG A 57 1.60 -0.68 -27.65
CA ARG A 57 1.50 -0.80 -29.12
C ARG A 57 0.88 0.42 -29.78
N ARG A 58 0.41 1.41 -29.01
CA ARG A 58 -0.12 2.66 -29.55
C ARG A 58 0.89 3.40 -30.42
N ASP A 59 0.40 3.95 -31.50
CA ASP A 59 1.17 4.72 -32.47
C ASP A 59 0.79 6.20 -32.43
N PHE A 60 1.69 6.99 -31.83
CA PHE A 60 1.49 8.43 -31.69
C PHE A 60 1.53 9.16 -33.03
N HIS A 61 2.17 8.59 -34.06
CA HIS A 61 2.16 9.16 -35.40
C HIS A 61 0.79 9.02 -36.08
N SER A 62 0.03 7.99 -35.69
CA SER A 62 -1.34 7.76 -36.14
C SER A 62 -2.39 8.53 -35.33
N GLY A 63 -1.96 9.38 -34.38
CA GLY A 63 -2.84 10.21 -33.54
C GLY A 63 -3.26 9.57 -32.22
N ASP A 64 -2.72 8.40 -31.85
CA ASP A 64 -2.97 7.83 -30.53
C ASP A 64 -2.42 8.74 -29.42
N ARG A 65 -3.17 8.86 -28.32
CA ARG A 65 -2.74 9.62 -27.14
C ARG A 65 -1.72 8.84 -26.30
N PRO A 66 -0.70 9.51 -25.73
CA PRO A 66 0.14 8.94 -24.69
C PRO A 66 -0.69 8.46 -23.49
N VAL A 67 -0.16 7.48 -22.75
CA VAL A 67 -0.85 6.90 -21.60
C VAL A 67 -0.05 7.11 -20.33
N PHE A 68 -0.73 7.53 -19.26
CA PHE A 68 -0.18 7.60 -17.92
C PHE A 68 -0.89 6.65 -16.97
N LEU A 69 -0.13 5.94 -16.14
CA LEU A 69 -0.66 5.13 -15.05
C LEU A 69 -0.97 6.03 -13.85
N GLY A 70 -2.24 6.13 -13.51
CA GLY A 70 -2.71 6.77 -12.29
C GLY A 70 -2.83 5.76 -11.16
N LEU A 71 -2.31 6.10 -9.97
CA LEU A 71 -2.45 5.27 -8.78
C LEU A 71 -3.35 5.96 -7.75
N ASP A 72 -4.14 5.16 -7.03
CA ASP A 72 -4.80 5.58 -5.79
C ASP A 72 -3.87 5.42 -4.57
N THR A 73 -4.34 5.89 -3.42
CA THR A 73 -3.61 5.78 -2.15
C THR A 73 -3.43 4.33 -1.71
N ASN A 74 -4.40 3.46 -1.97
CA ASN A 74 -4.34 2.06 -1.55
C ASN A 74 -3.23 1.29 -2.29
N LEU A 75 -3.02 1.54 -3.58
CA LEU A 75 -1.94 0.90 -4.33
C LEU A 75 -0.55 1.39 -3.91
N LEU A 76 -0.42 2.65 -3.48
CA LEU A 76 0.82 3.11 -2.85
C LEU A 76 1.06 2.44 -1.49
N ARG A 77 0.01 2.30 -0.67
CA ARG A 77 0.09 1.54 0.59
C ARG A 77 0.43 0.07 0.36
N ASP A 78 -0.05 -0.51 -0.73
CA ASP A 78 0.30 -1.87 -1.16
C ASP A 78 1.73 -2.00 -1.69
N ARG A 79 2.44 -0.89 -1.87
CA ARG A 79 3.78 -0.87 -2.45
C ARG A 79 3.82 -1.43 -3.88
N PHE A 80 2.76 -1.16 -4.64
CA PHE A 80 2.54 -1.68 -5.98
C PHE A 80 3.78 -1.56 -6.87
N TYR A 81 4.40 -0.37 -6.89
CA TYR A 81 5.59 -0.14 -7.70
C TYR A 81 6.81 -0.94 -7.20
N SER A 82 7.14 -0.89 -5.91
CA SER A 82 8.27 -1.60 -5.32
C SER A 82 8.18 -3.12 -5.47
N VAL A 83 6.97 -3.67 -5.42
CA VAL A 83 6.71 -5.12 -5.56
C VAL A 83 6.86 -5.54 -7.01
N HIS A 84 6.39 -4.71 -7.95
CA HIS A 84 6.39 -5.02 -9.38
C HIS A 84 7.49 -4.31 -10.17
N PHE A 85 8.46 -3.70 -9.48
CA PHE A 85 9.53 -2.87 -10.05
C PHE A 85 10.20 -3.55 -11.24
N ASP A 86 10.69 -4.78 -11.04
CA ASP A 86 11.43 -5.53 -12.06
C ASP A 86 10.63 -5.62 -13.39
N ILE A 87 9.30 -5.72 -13.32
CA ILE A 87 8.42 -5.86 -14.49
C ILE A 87 8.03 -4.49 -15.05
N LEU A 88 7.75 -3.51 -14.19
CA LEU A 88 7.33 -2.17 -14.61
C LEU A 88 8.47 -1.40 -15.28
N GLU A 89 9.73 -1.67 -14.92
CA GLU A 89 10.91 -1.09 -15.57
C GLU A 89 11.20 -1.66 -16.96
N GLU A 90 10.65 -2.83 -17.30
CA GLU A 90 10.76 -3.40 -18.65
C GLU A 90 9.80 -2.73 -19.64
N ILE A 91 8.85 -1.92 -19.16
CA ILE A 91 7.88 -1.22 -19.98
C ILE A 91 8.56 -0.05 -20.69
N PRO A 92 8.41 0.10 -22.03
CA PRO A 92 8.98 1.23 -22.75
C PRO A 92 8.50 2.58 -22.20
N HIS A 93 9.40 3.33 -21.59
CA HIS A 93 9.08 4.60 -20.90
C HIS A 93 8.64 5.72 -21.85
N ASN A 94 9.01 5.61 -23.13
CA ASN A 94 8.50 6.47 -24.18
C ASN A 94 7.04 6.17 -24.56
N LYS A 95 6.45 5.07 -24.04
CA LYS A 95 5.07 4.67 -24.35
C LYS A 95 4.12 4.86 -23.16
N ILE A 96 4.58 4.61 -21.94
CA ILE A 96 3.77 4.69 -20.72
C ILE A 96 4.52 5.47 -19.64
N GLY A 97 3.89 6.53 -19.12
CA GLY A 97 4.36 7.28 -17.97
C GLY A 97 3.59 6.94 -16.68
N PHE A 98 4.00 7.53 -15.56
CA PHE A 98 3.22 7.50 -14.31
C PHE A 98 2.70 8.89 -14.00
N ALA A 99 1.46 9.02 -13.55
CA ALA A 99 0.91 10.26 -13.04
C ALA A 99 0.44 10.05 -11.60
N ILE A 100 0.73 10.99 -10.70
CA ILE A 100 0.24 10.94 -9.33
C ILE A 100 -0.45 12.25 -8.97
N SER A 101 -1.69 12.12 -8.49
CA SER A 101 -2.44 13.24 -7.90
C SER A 101 -1.80 13.70 -6.57
N PRO A 102 -1.68 15.01 -6.31
CA PRO A 102 -1.15 15.53 -5.06
C PRO A 102 -1.99 15.12 -3.83
N TYR A 103 -3.29 14.88 -4.01
CA TYR A 103 -4.19 14.47 -2.91
C TYR A 103 -3.93 13.06 -2.40
N VAL A 104 -3.33 12.20 -3.24
CA VAL A 104 -2.85 10.89 -2.79
C VAL A 104 -1.74 11.05 -1.73
N LYS A 105 -0.90 12.09 -1.87
CA LYS A 105 0.14 12.39 -0.88
C LYS A 105 -0.47 12.86 0.45
N ASP A 106 -1.51 13.67 0.42
CA ASP A 106 -2.13 14.22 1.63
C ASP A 106 -2.76 13.10 2.48
N GLU A 107 -3.31 12.06 1.84
CA GLU A 107 -3.81 10.85 2.52
C GLU A 107 -2.71 9.95 3.11
N LEU A 108 -1.43 10.24 2.86
CA LEU A 108 -0.28 9.50 3.39
C LEU A 108 0.44 10.24 4.51
N THR A 109 0.11 11.50 4.78
CA THR A 109 0.78 12.32 5.81
C THR A 109 0.05 12.27 7.17
N PHE A 110 0.66 11.63 8.18
CA PHE A 110 0.14 11.52 9.55
C PHE A 110 1.27 11.50 10.60
N ASP A 111 1.07 12.09 11.79
CA ASP A 111 2.06 12.17 12.89
C ASP A 111 1.49 11.92 14.32
N ARG A 112 0.53 11.00 14.45
CA ARG A 112 -0.02 10.56 15.75
C ARG A 112 0.91 9.53 16.40
N LYS A 113 1.25 9.81 17.67
CA LYS A 113 2.16 8.98 18.48
C LYS A 113 1.45 8.32 19.66
N TYR A 114 2.01 7.21 20.15
CA TYR A 114 1.56 6.54 21.37
C TYR A 114 1.64 7.49 22.57
N LYS A 115 0.50 7.66 23.27
CA LYS A 115 0.44 8.28 24.60
C LYS A 115 0.78 7.25 25.68
N LYS A 116 1.35 7.67 26.81
CA LYS A 116 1.82 6.79 27.93
C LYS A 116 0.85 5.68 28.35
N ARG A 117 -0.47 5.89 28.25
CA ARG A 117 -1.48 4.89 28.65
C ARG A 117 -1.63 3.71 27.68
N LYS A 118 -1.40 3.91 26.38
CA LYS A 118 -1.66 2.90 25.34
C LYS A 118 -0.66 1.72 25.36
N PRO A 119 0.68 1.95 25.38
CA PRO A 119 1.64 0.84 25.44
C PRO A 119 1.52 -0.01 26.71
N LEU A 120 1.15 0.60 27.85
CA LEU A 120 0.91 -0.15 29.10
C LEU A 120 -0.29 -1.10 28.97
N ALA A 121 -1.40 -0.64 28.37
CA ALA A 121 -2.54 -1.51 28.13
C ALA A 121 -2.23 -2.65 27.14
N LEU A 122 -1.36 -2.40 26.15
CA LEU A 122 -0.83 -3.46 25.26
C LEU A 122 0.03 -4.48 26.02
N ARG A 123 0.87 -4.00 26.96
CA ARG A 123 1.67 -4.87 27.83
C ARG A 123 0.80 -5.82 28.63
N ASP A 124 -0.28 -5.31 29.23
CA ASP A 124 -1.12 -6.07 30.13
C ASP A 124 -1.97 -7.13 29.39
N LEU A 125 -2.21 -6.93 28.07
CA LEU A 125 -2.85 -7.92 27.20
C LEU A 125 -1.89 -8.99 26.68
N ALA A 126 -0.58 -8.77 26.74
CA ALA A 126 0.38 -9.62 26.07
C ALA A 126 0.67 -10.90 26.87
N CYS A 127 0.30 -12.05 26.29
CA CYS A 127 0.63 -13.34 26.87
C CYS A 127 2.14 -13.66 26.77
N ASP A 128 2.78 -13.22 25.68
CA ASP A 128 4.20 -13.45 25.44
C ASP A 128 5.09 -12.54 26.29
N ARG A 129 6.07 -13.14 26.99
CA ARG A 129 6.99 -12.42 27.88
C ARG A 129 7.90 -11.47 27.10
N THR A 130 8.38 -11.88 25.94
CA THR A 130 9.31 -11.07 25.13
C THR A 130 8.64 -9.82 24.56
N PHE A 131 7.36 -9.92 24.19
CA PHE A 131 6.57 -8.74 23.85
C PHE A 131 6.41 -7.83 25.08
N ARG A 132 6.07 -8.37 26.25
CA ARG A 132 5.93 -7.57 27.49
C ARG A 132 7.19 -6.79 27.84
N GLU A 133 8.36 -7.39 27.64
CA GLU A 133 9.67 -6.76 27.86
C GLU A 133 10.01 -5.72 26.78
N SER A 134 9.46 -5.85 25.57
CA SER A 134 9.77 -4.96 24.43
C SER A 134 8.80 -3.79 24.27
N VAL A 135 7.60 -3.85 24.87
CA VAL A 135 6.51 -2.89 24.62
C VAL A 135 6.83 -1.46 25.10
N GLU A 136 7.75 -1.30 26.04
CA GLU A 136 8.21 0.02 26.49
C GLU A 136 8.91 0.78 25.35
N ASN A 137 9.52 0.07 24.39
CA ASN A 137 10.11 0.69 23.21
C ASN A 137 9.06 1.33 22.28
N PHE A 138 7.76 1.08 22.49
CA PHE A 138 6.69 1.67 21.69
C PHE A 138 6.29 3.07 22.19
N PHE A 139 6.81 3.54 23.33
CA PHE A 139 6.55 4.90 23.77
C PHE A 139 7.07 5.94 22.78
N ASN A 140 6.27 6.98 22.51
CA ASN A 140 6.55 8.04 21.52
C ASN A 140 6.69 7.55 20.07
N GLN A 141 6.26 6.33 19.78
CA GLN A 141 6.30 5.77 18.43
C GLN A 141 4.96 5.96 17.72
N ASN A 142 4.98 5.84 16.40
CA ASN A 142 3.77 5.97 15.58
C ASN A 142 2.79 4.83 15.89
N LEU A 143 1.50 5.16 15.89
CA LEU A 143 0.42 4.17 15.98
C LEU A 143 0.43 3.22 14.76
N LEU A 144 -0.26 2.08 14.84
CA LEU A 144 -0.36 1.13 13.71
C LEU A 144 -0.74 1.81 12.39
N GLU A 145 -1.83 2.57 12.38
CA GLU A 145 -2.33 3.27 11.19
C GLU A 145 -1.26 4.20 10.58
N ASP A 146 -0.55 4.94 11.43
CA ASP A 146 0.47 5.90 11.00
C ASP A 146 1.75 5.21 10.49
N ARG A 147 2.06 4.00 11.00
CA ARG A 147 3.12 3.15 10.44
C ARG A 147 2.74 2.69 9.03
N LEU A 148 1.48 2.31 8.78
CA LEU A 148 0.98 1.93 7.45
C LEU A 148 1.00 3.13 6.49
N HIS A 149 0.57 4.31 6.94
CA HIS A 149 0.65 5.54 6.15
C HIS A 149 2.09 5.88 5.79
N ARG A 150 3.03 5.74 6.72
CA ARG A 150 4.46 5.94 6.46
C ARG A 150 5.03 4.96 5.43
N LEU A 151 4.56 3.71 5.39
CA LEU A 151 4.95 2.77 4.34
C LEU A 151 4.49 3.25 2.96
N GLY A 152 3.25 3.71 2.84
CA GLY A 152 2.74 4.33 1.61
C GLY A 152 3.47 5.62 1.24
N TRP A 153 3.83 6.45 2.22
CA TRP A 153 4.63 7.66 1.98
C TRP A 153 6.03 7.34 1.46
N VAL A 154 6.70 6.34 2.02
CA VAL A 154 8.01 5.89 1.51
C VAL A 154 7.87 5.35 0.10
N GLU A 155 6.76 4.66 -0.22
CA GLU A 155 6.47 4.24 -1.58
C GLU A 155 6.29 5.44 -2.51
N PHE A 156 5.44 6.40 -2.15
CA PHE A 156 5.27 7.65 -2.89
C PHE A 156 6.61 8.33 -3.19
N LEU A 157 7.49 8.44 -2.19
CA LEU A 157 8.81 9.05 -2.37
C LEU A 157 9.71 8.27 -3.34
N LYS A 158 9.57 6.95 -3.44
CA LYS A 158 10.28 6.14 -4.44
C LYS A 158 9.70 6.40 -5.83
N VAL A 159 8.37 6.34 -5.96
CA VAL A 159 7.71 6.55 -7.26
C VAL A 159 8.01 7.95 -7.79
N LYS A 160 7.98 8.97 -6.91
CA LYS A 160 8.34 10.36 -7.23
C LYS A 160 9.77 10.53 -7.78
N ARG A 161 10.69 9.60 -7.49
CA ARG A 161 12.08 9.67 -7.96
C ARG A 161 12.29 9.03 -9.32
N ILE A 162 11.28 8.36 -9.88
CA ILE A 162 11.37 7.76 -11.20
C ILE A 162 11.39 8.88 -12.25
N HIS A 163 12.21 8.74 -13.28
CA HIS A 163 12.43 9.80 -14.27
C HIS A 163 11.22 10.12 -15.17
N TRP A 164 10.21 9.24 -15.23
CA TRP A 164 9.02 9.39 -16.07
C TRP A 164 7.72 9.55 -15.27
N ILE A 165 7.82 10.04 -14.03
CA ILE A 165 6.64 10.42 -13.25
C ILE A 165 6.27 11.89 -13.47
N GLU A 166 4.97 12.10 -13.57
CA GLU A 166 4.32 13.39 -13.57
C GLU A 166 3.58 13.60 -12.25
N LEU A 167 3.96 14.63 -11.50
CA LEU A 167 3.13 15.13 -10.42
C LEU A 167 2.10 16.09 -10.99
N LEU A 168 0.83 15.76 -10.77
CA LEU A 168 -0.28 16.55 -11.27
C LEU A 168 -0.47 17.82 -10.44
N PRO A 169 -1.03 18.90 -11.02
CA PRO A 169 -1.29 20.13 -10.28
C PRO A 169 -2.37 19.94 -9.22
N GLU A 170 -2.33 20.79 -8.19
CA GLU A 170 -3.43 20.92 -7.23
C GLU A 170 -4.66 21.54 -7.92
N LEU A 171 -5.84 21.23 -7.39
CA LEU A 171 -7.11 21.81 -7.84
C LEU A 171 -7.30 23.18 -7.17
N ASP A 172 -8.17 24.01 -7.73
CA ASP A 172 -8.62 25.20 -7.00
C ASP A 172 -9.35 24.74 -5.72
N LYS A 173 -9.13 25.46 -4.60
CA LYS A 173 -9.81 25.21 -3.32
C LYS A 173 -11.33 25.15 -3.45
N ARG A 174 -11.90 25.86 -4.42
CA ARG A 174 -13.35 25.89 -4.70
C ARG A 174 -13.86 24.61 -5.38
N GLU A 175 -12.97 23.83 -5.97
CA GLU A 175 -13.29 22.58 -6.67
C GLU A 175 -13.10 21.34 -5.79
N LEU A 176 -12.58 21.53 -4.57
CA LEU A 176 -12.38 20.47 -3.60
C LEU A 176 -13.72 19.88 -3.15
N GLU A 177 -13.81 18.56 -3.25
CA GLU A 177 -14.90 17.73 -2.75
C GLU A 177 -14.33 16.69 -1.77
N THR A 178 -14.76 15.43 -1.87
CA THR A 178 -14.21 14.33 -1.09
C THR A 178 -12.80 13.97 -1.57
N PRO A 179 -11.96 13.37 -0.71
CA PRO A 179 -10.59 12.98 -1.09
C PRO A 179 -10.52 12.14 -2.38
N ASP A 180 -11.36 11.11 -2.49
CA ASP A 180 -11.44 10.26 -3.68
C ASP A 180 -11.82 11.04 -4.95
N LEU A 181 -12.82 11.92 -4.86
CA LEU A 181 -13.25 12.73 -5.99
C LEU A 181 -12.19 13.75 -6.41
N ASN A 182 -11.44 14.30 -5.45
CA ASN A 182 -10.32 15.19 -5.75
C ASN A 182 -9.23 14.46 -6.54
N ILE A 183 -8.91 13.23 -6.17
CA ILE A 183 -7.96 12.39 -6.92
C ILE A 183 -8.45 12.17 -8.37
N ILE A 184 -9.71 11.74 -8.54
CA ILE A 184 -10.30 11.47 -9.86
C ILE A 184 -10.35 12.74 -10.72
N LYS A 185 -10.75 13.88 -10.14
CA LYS A 185 -10.79 15.18 -10.83
C LYS A 185 -9.41 15.58 -11.32
N THR A 186 -8.38 15.45 -10.50
CA THR A 186 -7.02 15.79 -10.93
C THR A 186 -6.57 14.97 -12.14
N TYR A 187 -6.88 13.67 -12.18
CA TYR A 187 -6.60 12.84 -13.36
C TYR A 187 -7.44 13.26 -14.58
N LYS A 188 -8.72 13.61 -14.38
CA LYS A 188 -9.59 14.10 -15.46
C LYS A 188 -9.05 15.38 -16.08
N PHE A 189 -8.65 16.34 -15.26
CA PHE A 189 -8.07 17.60 -15.74
C PHE A 189 -6.76 17.35 -16.48
N ALA A 190 -5.87 16.52 -15.93
CA ALA A 190 -4.64 16.14 -16.60
C ALA A 190 -4.88 15.48 -17.96
N ALA A 191 -5.84 14.56 -18.05
CA ALA A 191 -6.23 13.91 -19.31
C ALA A 191 -6.67 14.93 -20.37
N ALA A 192 -7.50 15.90 -19.97
CA ALA A 192 -8.04 16.90 -20.87
C ALA A 192 -6.99 17.95 -21.29
N GLU A 193 -6.29 18.55 -20.33
CA GLU A 193 -5.32 19.64 -20.59
C GLU A 193 -4.10 19.15 -21.36
N ARG A 194 -3.63 17.94 -21.07
CA ARG A 194 -2.41 17.39 -21.67
C ARG A 194 -2.70 16.51 -22.89
N ASN A 195 -3.97 16.31 -23.23
CA ASN A 195 -4.40 15.44 -24.33
C ASN A 195 -3.81 14.02 -24.20
N VAL A 196 -3.88 13.46 -22.99
CA VAL A 196 -3.39 12.10 -22.66
C VAL A 196 -4.54 11.22 -22.20
N ASP A 197 -4.34 9.90 -22.26
CA ASP A 197 -5.23 8.97 -21.58
C ASP A 197 -4.63 8.56 -20.23
N ILE A 198 -5.45 8.47 -19.20
CA ILE A 198 -5.07 7.94 -17.89
C ILE A 198 -5.58 6.51 -17.78
N LEU A 199 -4.71 5.56 -17.45
CA LEU A 199 -5.11 4.26 -16.93
C LEU A 199 -5.09 4.32 -15.40
N LEU A 200 -6.26 4.55 -14.80
CA LEU A 200 -6.43 4.70 -13.37
C LEU A 200 -6.59 3.34 -12.69
N LEU A 201 -5.65 3.03 -11.80
CA LEU A 201 -5.60 1.77 -11.05
C LEU A 201 -6.13 1.98 -9.64
N SER A 202 -7.00 1.08 -9.19
CA SER A 202 -7.46 1.02 -7.80
C SER A 202 -7.93 -0.38 -7.45
N ARG A 203 -7.97 -0.67 -6.15
CA ARG A 203 -8.61 -1.88 -5.60
C ARG A 203 -10.05 -1.65 -5.15
N ASP A 204 -10.48 -0.39 -5.06
CA ASP A 204 -11.78 -0.02 -4.53
C ASP A 204 -12.81 0.04 -5.66
N ASP A 205 -13.85 -0.80 -5.55
CA ASP A 205 -14.96 -0.85 -6.50
C ASP A 205 -15.71 0.48 -6.60
N ALA A 206 -15.91 1.18 -5.48
CA ALA A 206 -16.60 2.46 -5.47
C ALA A 206 -15.76 3.53 -6.18
N PHE A 207 -14.45 3.58 -5.91
CA PHE A 207 -13.53 4.49 -6.57
C PHE A 207 -13.49 4.25 -8.10
N ILE A 208 -13.38 3.00 -8.53
CA ILE A 208 -13.43 2.63 -9.96
C ILE A 208 -14.78 3.01 -10.57
N GLY A 209 -15.89 2.77 -9.86
CA GLY A 209 -17.23 3.13 -10.31
C GLY A 209 -17.41 4.64 -10.49
N HIS A 210 -16.82 5.47 -9.62
CA HIS A 210 -16.84 6.93 -9.75
C HIS A 210 -16.00 7.44 -10.94
N ALA A 211 -14.92 6.75 -11.28
CA ALA A 211 -14.03 7.15 -12.37
C ALA A 211 -14.48 6.63 -13.75
N GLN A 212 -15.29 5.57 -13.78
CA GLN A 212 -15.71 4.92 -15.02
C GLN A 212 -16.57 5.84 -15.89
N GLY A 213 -16.28 5.85 -17.20
CA GLY A 213 -17.02 6.66 -18.17
C GLY A 213 -16.59 8.12 -18.25
N ILE A 214 -15.64 8.56 -17.41
CA ILE A 214 -15.05 9.90 -17.53
C ILE A 214 -14.16 9.95 -18.79
N PRO A 215 -14.37 10.92 -19.70
CA PRO A 215 -13.53 11.06 -20.89
C PRO A 215 -12.04 11.18 -20.56
N GLY A 216 -11.19 10.41 -21.25
CA GLY A 216 -9.75 10.38 -21.02
C GLY A 216 -9.30 9.54 -19.83
N ILE A 217 -10.21 8.93 -19.07
CA ILE A 217 -9.90 7.99 -17.99
C ILE A 217 -10.38 6.59 -18.38
N ASN A 218 -9.42 5.66 -18.47
CA ASN A 218 -9.68 4.23 -18.49
C ASN A 218 -9.41 3.69 -17.09
N THR A 219 -10.28 2.83 -16.57
CA THR A 219 -10.12 2.26 -15.23
C THR A 219 -9.65 0.81 -15.31
N PHE A 220 -8.77 0.40 -14.39
CA PHE A 220 -8.41 -1.00 -14.22
C PHE A 220 -8.44 -1.37 -12.74
N GLN A 221 -9.36 -2.26 -12.40
CA GLN A 221 -9.49 -2.74 -11.03
C GLN A 221 -8.43 -3.81 -10.73
N ILE A 222 -7.57 -3.56 -9.75
CA ILE A 222 -6.63 -4.53 -9.21
C ILE A 222 -7.34 -5.34 -8.11
N ARG A 223 -7.39 -6.67 -8.23
CA ARG A 223 -8.17 -7.51 -7.30
C ARG A 223 -7.33 -7.89 -6.08
N ARG A 224 -7.92 -7.76 -4.88
CA ARG A 224 -7.27 -8.23 -3.65
C ARG A 224 -7.22 -9.77 -3.62
N PRO A 225 -6.06 -10.38 -3.30
CA PRO A 225 -5.95 -11.83 -3.24
C PRO A 225 -6.63 -12.40 -1.99
N GLY A 226 -7.41 -13.47 -2.18
CA GLY A 226 -7.83 -14.33 -1.08
C GLY A 226 -6.72 -15.32 -0.74
N LEU A 227 -6.19 -15.33 0.49
CA LEU A 227 -4.99 -16.12 0.84
C LEU A 227 -5.08 -17.62 0.55
N ARG A 228 -6.29 -18.20 0.55
CA ARG A 228 -6.49 -19.63 0.24
C ARG A 228 -6.30 -19.97 -1.24
N ALA A 229 -6.64 -19.02 -2.12
CA ALA A 229 -6.57 -19.18 -3.56
C ALA A 229 -5.42 -18.36 -4.17
N ALA A 230 -4.61 -17.73 -3.32
CA ALA A 230 -3.51 -16.89 -3.73
C ALA A 230 -2.44 -17.73 -4.41
N ALA A 231 -2.03 -17.30 -5.60
CA ALA A 231 -0.77 -17.74 -6.17
C ALA A 231 0.36 -17.14 -5.33
N TYR A 232 1.17 -18.01 -4.74
CA TYR A 232 2.41 -17.60 -4.12
C TYR A 232 3.42 -17.32 -5.22
N ALA A 233 4.01 -16.13 -5.22
CA ALA A 233 5.13 -15.83 -6.09
C ALA A 233 6.26 -16.81 -5.78
N VAL A 234 7.06 -17.16 -6.79
CA VAL A 234 8.32 -17.89 -6.57
C VAL A 234 9.15 -17.03 -5.60
N PRO A 235 9.47 -17.52 -4.39
CA PRO A 235 10.01 -16.67 -3.34
C PRO A 235 11.42 -16.20 -3.72
N LYS A 236 11.52 -14.95 -4.18
CA LYS A 236 12.78 -14.23 -4.27
C LYS A 236 13.23 -13.91 -2.83
N TRP A 237 14.53 -14.02 -2.55
CA TRP A 237 15.10 -13.66 -1.25
C TRP A 237 14.66 -12.25 -0.79
N ARG A 238 14.62 -11.30 -1.74
CA ARG A 238 14.09 -9.94 -1.52
C ARG A 238 12.68 -9.95 -0.92
N ASN A 239 11.77 -10.78 -1.41
CA ASN A 239 10.38 -10.82 -0.95
C ASN A 239 10.30 -11.32 0.49
N LEU A 240 11.12 -12.31 0.86
CA LEU A 240 11.24 -12.76 2.25
C LEU A 240 11.80 -11.67 3.16
N CYS A 241 12.86 -10.97 2.75
CA CYS A 241 13.38 -9.83 3.52
C CYS A 241 12.33 -8.72 3.69
N GLN A 242 11.56 -8.42 2.64
CA GLN A 242 10.46 -7.45 2.74
C GLN A 242 9.37 -7.93 3.68
N LEU A 243 8.99 -9.21 3.65
CA LEU A 243 8.00 -9.78 4.55
C LEU A 243 8.44 -9.63 6.01
N ILE A 244 9.71 -9.95 6.32
CA ILE A 244 10.27 -9.81 7.67
C ILE A 244 10.24 -8.35 8.11
N TYR A 245 10.73 -7.43 7.27
CA TYR A 245 10.74 -6.00 7.57
C TYR A 245 9.33 -5.44 7.80
N LEU A 246 8.42 -5.70 6.87
CA LEU A 246 7.04 -5.22 6.94
C LEU A 246 6.30 -5.81 8.15
N SER A 247 6.51 -7.09 8.45
CA SER A 247 5.94 -7.72 9.64
C SER A 247 6.45 -7.06 10.91
N ALA A 248 7.74 -6.74 10.99
CA ALA A 248 8.29 -6.01 12.13
C ALA A 248 7.64 -4.62 12.26
N VAL A 249 7.43 -3.88 11.17
CA VAL A 249 6.77 -2.57 11.18
C VAL A 249 5.32 -2.67 11.65
N VAL A 250 4.54 -3.60 11.10
CA VAL A 250 3.10 -3.75 11.38
C VAL A 250 2.85 -4.31 12.78
N PHE A 251 3.52 -5.40 13.16
CA PHE A 251 3.36 -5.99 14.49
C PHE A 251 4.16 -5.25 15.57
N GLY A 252 5.08 -4.37 15.18
CA GLY A 252 6.01 -3.67 16.06
C GLY A 252 7.16 -4.56 16.56
N VAL A 253 6.86 -5.80 16.97
CA VAL A 253 7.85 -6.82 17.32
C VAL A 253 7.47 -8.15 16.69
N ILE A 254 8.45 -8.82 16.08
CA ILE A 254 8.32 -10.21 15.62
C ILE A 254 9.45 -11.06 16.17
N ARG A 255 9.14 -12.33 16.45
CA ARG A 255 10.12 -13.33 16.89
C ARG A 255 10.18 -14.44 15.86
N LEU A 256 11.35 -14.65 15.28
CA LEU A 256 11.61 -15.72 14.34
C LEU A 256 12.31 -16.85 15.07
N HIS A 257 11.69 -18.02 15.11
CA HIS A 257 12.29 -19.22 15.69
C HIS A 257 13.01 -20.02 14.60
N ALA A 258 14.31 -20.22 14.79
CA ALA A 258 15.11 -21.21 14.08
C ALA A 258 15.24 -22.48 14.94
N LYS A 259 15.83 -23.55 14.40
CA LYS A 259 15.94 -24.86 15.08
C LYS A 259 16.58 -24.79 16.48
N ARG A 260 17.47 -23.82 16.73
CA ARG A 260 18.20 -23.68 18.01
C ARG A 260 18.21 -22.26 18.58
N ASP A 261 17.80 -21.27 17.78
CA ASP A 261 17.91 -19.85 18.12
C ASP A 261 16.59 -19.15 17.88
N ALA A 262 16.41 -18.00 18.52
CA ALA A 262 15.30 -17.09 18.23
C ALA A 262 15.86 -15.70 17.94
N LEU A 263 15.49 -15.14 16.79
CA LEU A 263 15.80 -13.76 16.44
C LEU A 263 14.61 -12.88 16.80
N LEU A 264 14.85 -11.86 17.62
CA LEU A 264 13.87 -10.81 17.92
C LEU A 264 14.12 -9.62 17.01
N ILE A 265 13.09 -9.20 16.27
CA ILE A 265 13.16 -8.06 15.37
C ILE A 265 12.12 -7.04 15.81
N GLN A 266 12.58 -5.83 16.10
CA GLN A 266 11.74 -4.70 16.46
C GLN A 266 11.64 -3.78 15.24
N GLY A 267 10.42 -3.55 14.73
CA GLY A 267 10.21 -2.65 13.59
C GLY A 267 10.17 -1.18 13.98
N ILE A 268 10.43 -0.91 15.26
CA ILE A 268 10.42 0.41 15.85
C ILE A 268 11.67 0.56 16.71
N TRP A 269 12.42 1.64 16.49
CA TRP A 269 13.67 1.92 17.18
C TRP A 269 13.53 3.13 18.11
N THR A 270 13.84 2.97 19.39
CA THR A 270 14.04 4.08 20.33
C THR A 270 15.45 4.61 20.17
N GLY A 271 15.61 5.68 19.39
CA GLY A 271 16.93 6.29 19.19
C GLY A 271 17.00 7.12 17.92
N LYS A 272 16.21 8.20 17.89
CA LYS A 272 16.45 9.45 17.16
C LYS A 272 15.43 10.45 17.68
N GLY A 273 15.82 11.15 18.75
CA GLY A 273 15.46 12.57 18.90
C GLY A 273 16.31 13.39 17.95
#